data_AF-A0A8C1BPX7-F1
#
_entry.id   AF-A0A8C1BPX7-F1
#
_cell.length_a   1.000
_cell.length_b   1.000
_cell.length_c   1.000
_cell.angle_alpha   90.00
_cell.angle_beta   90.00
_cell.angle_gamma   90.00
#
_symmetry.space_group_name_H-M   'P 1'
#
loop_
_entity.id
_entity.type
_entity.pdbx_description
1 polymer ?
#
loop_
_entity_poly.entity_id
_entity_poly.type
_entity_poly.pdbx_seq_one_letter_code
_entity_poly.pdbx_strand_id
1 'polypeptide(L)'
;MNWCLFMFNSNMVFFVLEMYNVVGPAEPLFTFPGEDVILPCSIKPNTSAVNMRVEWFRLDLQDSTVYLYENGENKIMTQDQYFRGRTALFQEELQNGNASLKLSSVQVSDEGVYKCFIESNSWYDDITVSVDVGAVGTPPLIIVEEFDHSGGLRLLCECEGWNPKPELQWLDSKGENLASDTEETHKDAKGYKYHPSDRFVLFSGSVTSVIWMSITVVLSIITAVAVATFVYIRRGDVHFSLIHIDAK
;
A
#
# COMPACT_ATOMS: atom_id res chain seq x y z
N MET A 1 20.83 -24.90 -17.51
CA MET A 1 20.28 -25.92 -18.43
C MET A 1 20.48 -27.28 -17.78
N ASN A 2 19.60 -27.66 -16.85
CA ASN A 2 19.63 -28.99 -16.26
C ASN A 2 18.66 -29.87 -17.03
N TRP A 3 19.20 -30.87 -17.71
CA TRP A 3 18.48 -31.81 -18.56
C TRP A 3 18.33 -33.13 -17.81
N CYS A 4 17.11 -33.58 -17.56
CA CYS A 4 16.87 -34.96 -17.12
C CYS A 4 16.50 -35.81 -18.34
N LEU A 5 17.42 -36.69 -18.75
CA LEU A 5 17.19 -37.71 -19.78
C LEU A 5 16.79 -39.02 -19.10
N PHE A 6 15.58 -39.50 -19.34
CA PHE A 6 15.19 -40.88 -19.03
C PHE A 6 15.17 -41.69 -20.32
N MET A 7 15.90 -42.82 -20.36
CA MET A 7 16.01 -43.72 -21.51
C MET A 7 15.38 -45.07 -21.17
N PHE A 8 14.29 -45.48 -21.84
CA PHE A 8 13.93 -46.90 -22.04
C PHE A 8 13.09 -47.15 -23.33
N ASN A 9 13.73 -47.81 -24.30
CA ASN A 9 13.28 -48.70 -25.39
C ASN A 9 12.06 -48.41 -26.32
N SER A 10 12.38 -48.26 -27.62
CA SER A 10 11.75 -48.78 -28.85
C SER A 10 10.26 -48.54 -29.17
N ASN A 11 9.75 -47.33 -28.92
CA ASN A 11 8.84 -46.52 -29.76
C ASN A 11 8.44 -45.30 -28.93
N MET A 12 9.45 -44.53 -28.52
CA MET A 12 9.32 -43.49 -27.53
C MET A 12 9.20 -42.14 -28.23
N VAL A 13 7.99 -41.58 -28.25
CA VAL A 13 7.81 -40.15 -28.54
C VAL A 13 8.47 -39.39 -27.41
N PHE A 14 9.57 -38.69 -27.72
CA PHE A 14 10.29 -37.87 -26.74
C PHE A 14 9.42 -36.67 -26.38
N PHE A 15 8.88 -36.64 -25.16
CA PHE A 15 8.31 -35.42 -24.59
C PHE A 15 9.41 -34.70 -23.82
N VAL A 16 9.91 -33.59 -24.38
CA VAL A 16 10.75 -32.64 -23.63
C VAL A 16 9.80 -31.85 -22.73
N LEU A 17 9.93 -31.99 -21.41
CA LEU A 17 9.22 -31.11 -20.47
C LEU A 17 9.97 -29.79 -20.42
N GLU A 18 9.36 -28.73 -20.95
CA GLU A 18 9.86 -27.36 -20.79
C GLU A 18 9.59 -26.91 -19.35
N MET A 19 10.53 -27.20 -18.46
CA MET A 19 10.49 -26.67 -17.10
C MET A 19 11.02 -25.24 -17.10
N TYR A 20 10.24 -24.34 -16.49
CA TYR A 20 10.63 -22.96 -16.26
C TYR A 20 10.22 -22.53 -14.86
N ASN A 21 10.85 -21.46 -14.39
CA ASN A 21 10.47 -20.81 -13.14
C ASN A 21 9.86 -19.43 -13.44
N VAL A 22 8.87 -19.04 -12.67
CA VAL A 22 8.32 -17.68 -12.67
C VAL A 22 9.02 -16.89 -11.58
N VAL A 23 9.54 -15.72 -11.92
CA VAL A 23 10.26 -14.83 -11.01
C VAL A 23 9.58 -13.47 -10.95
N GLY A 24 9.61 -12.87 -9.76
CA GLY A 24 9.04 -11.56 -9.47
C GLY A 24 9.99 -10.74 -8.59
N PRO A 25 9.51 -9.62 -8.02
CA PRO A 25 10.31 -8.80 -7.13
C PRO A 25 10.56 -9.53 -5.80
N ALA A 26 11.71 -9.26 -5.18
CA ALA A 26 12.06 -9.81 -3.85
C ALA A 26 11.44 -9.02 -2.70
N GLU A 27 11.18 -7.72 -2.93
CA GLU A 27 10.61 -6.80 -1.95
C GLU A 27 9.21 -6.35 -2.39
N PRO A 28 8.34 -5.94 -1.45
CA PRO A 28 7.05 -5.34 -1.77
C PRO A 28 7.19 -4.11 -2.66
N LEU A 29 6.20 -3.89 -3.52
CA LEU A 29 6.09 -2.69 -4.33
C LEU A 29 5.37 -1.62 -3.53
N PHE A 30 5.85 -0.38 -3.58
CA PHE A 30 5.22 0.74 -2.92
C PHE A 30 4.76 1.79 -3.94
N THR A 31 3.54 2.30 -3.80
CA THR A 31 2.96 3.30 -4.71
C THR A 31 1.90 4.16 -4.00
N PHE A 32 1.43 5.23 -4.63
CA PHE A 32 0.40 6.12 -4.10
C PHE A 32 -0.91 6.03 -4.91
N PRO A 33 -2.06 6.36 -4.30
CA PRO A 33 -3.33 6.46 -5.02
C PRO A 33 -3.26 7.38 -6.23
N GLY A 34 -3.87 6.94 -7.34
CA GLY A 34 -3.89 7.65 -8.62
C GLY A 34 -2.70 7.35 -9.53
N GLU A 35 -1.62 6.77 -9.01
CA GLU A 35 -0.47 6.33 -9.83
C GLU A 35 -0.75 5.02 -10.56
N ASP A 36 0.15 4.67 -11.48
CA ASP A 36 0.18 3.35 -12.11
C ASP A 36 1.34 2.54 -11.51
N VAL A 37 1.11 1.26 -11.25
CA VAL A 37 2.15 0.34 -10.75
C VAL A 37 2.30 -0.85 -11.71
N ILE A 38 3.54 -1.32 -11.88
CA ILE A 38 3.86 -2.51 -12.66
C ILE A 38 4.22 -3.63 -11.69
N LEU A 39 3.49 -4.73 -11.73
CA LEU A 39 3.73 -5.94 -10.95
C LEU A 39 4.63 -6.87 -11.78
N PRO A 40 5.92 -7.03 -11.43
CA PRO A 40 6.84 -7.79 -12.23
C PRO A 40 6.54 -9.29 -12.16
N CYS A 41 6.49 -9.94 -13.32
CA CYS A 41 6.41 -11.39 -13.46
C CYS A 41 7.13 -11.80 -14.75
N SER A 42 8.10 -12.70 -14.64
CA SER A 42 8.92 -13.11 -15.79
C SER A 42 9.34 -14.57 -15.72
N ILE A 43 9.52 -15.20 -16.87
CA ILE A 43 9.92 -16.61 -16.98
C ILE A 43 11.45 -16.73 -17.03
N LYS A 44 12.01 -17.69 -16.30
CA LYS A 44 13.43 -18.06 -16.29
C LYS A 44 13.61 -19.55 -16.52
N PRO A 45 14.46 -19.98 -17.50
CA PRO A 45 15.12 -19.14 -18.51
C PRO A 45 14.11 -18.43 -19.42
N ASN A 46 14.56 -17.46 -20.22
CA ASN A 46 13.66 -16.70 -21.09
C ASN A 46 12.97 -17.64 -22.09
N THR A 47 11.65 -17.75 -21.94
CA THR A 47 10.76 -18.61 -22.74
C THR A 47 9.52 -17.80 -23.10
N SER A 48 9.05 -17.93 -24.34
CA SER A 48 7.86 -17.21 -24.80
C SER A 48 6.59 -17.65 -24.06
N ALA A 49 5.88 -16.68 -23.50
CA ALA A 49 4.58 -16.84 -22.84
C ALA A 49 3.39 -16.64 -23.79
N VAL A 50 3.62 -16.37 -25.08
CA VAL A 50 2.55 -16.00 -26.04
C VAL A 50 1.44 -17.07 -26.13
N ASN A 51 1.83 -18.35 -26.07
CA ASN A 51 0.90 -19.49 -26.14
C ASN A 51 0.63 -20.14 -24.77
N MET A 52 0.96 -19.44 -23.68
CA MET A 52 0.72 -19.88 -22.32
C MET A 52 -0.53 -19.18 -21.76
N ARG A 53 -1.12 -19.77 -20.72
CA ARG A 53 -2.10 -19.10 -19.88
C ARG A 53 -1.35 -18.27 -18.85
N VAL A 54 -1.69 -16.98 -18.75
CA VAL A 54 -1.16 -16.07 -17.73
C VAL A 54 -2.34 -15.57 -16.92
N GLU A 55 -2.33 -15.85 -15.62
CA GLU A 55 -3.39 -15.45 -14.71
C GLU A 55 -2.81 -14.65 -13.54
N TRP A 56 -3.43 -13.51 -13.27
CA TRP A 56 -3.18 -12.72 -12.08
C TRP A 56 -4.41 -12.74 -11.18
N PHE A 57 -4.22 -13.02 -9.90
CA PHE A 57 -5.31 -13.02 -8.92
C PHE A 57 -4.86 -12.51 -7.54
N ARG A 58 -5.83 -12.06 -6.74
CA ARG A 58 -5.64 -11.54 -5.38
C ARG A 58 -5.83 -12.64 -4.34
N LEU A 59 -4.76 -13.04 -3.65
CA LEU A 59 -4.80 -14.10 -2.65
C LEU A 59 -5.62 -13.72 -1.41
N ASP A 60 -5.64 -12.43 -1.07
CA ASP A 60 -6.35 -11.89 0.08
C ASP A 60 -7.85 -11.61 -0.18
N LEU A 61 -8.29 -11.73 -1.44
CA LEU A 61 -9.67 -11.51 -1.86
C LEU A 61 -10.30 -12.78 -2.48
N GLN A 62 -10.16 -13.92 -1.79
CA GLN A 62 -10.71 -15.22 -2.24
C GLN A 62 -10.29 -15.59 -3.66
N ASP A 63 -9.03 -15.33 -4.01
CA ASP A 63 -8.47 -15.56 -5.35
C ASP A 63 -9.22 -14.83 -6.48
N SER A 64 -9.72 -13.62 -6.21
CA SER A 64 -10.38 -12.76 -7.22
C SER A 64 -9.46 -12.55 -8.43
N THR A 65 -9.96 -12.90 -9.63
CA THR A 65 -9.22 -12.79 -10.90
C THR A 65 -9.01 -11.33 -11.28
N VAL A 66 -7.77 -10.87 -11.21
CA VAL A 66 -7.34 -9.51 -11.58
C VAL A 66 -7.19 -9.38 -13.08
N TYR A 67 -6.59 -10.38 -13.73
CA TYR A 67 -6.34 -10.41 -15.16
C TYR A 67 -6.19 -11.85 -15.65
N LEU A 68 -6.71 -12.16 -16.84
CA LEU A 68 -6.55 -13.48 -17.46
C LEU A 68 -6.23 -13.34 -18.95
N TYR A 69 -5.05 -13.81 -19.34
CA TYR A 69 -4.66 -13.99 -20.74
C TYR A 69 -4.62 -15.48 -21.06
N GLU A 70 -5.36 -15.88 -22.08
CA GLU A 70 -5.44 -17.26 -22.54
C GLU A 70 -5.84 -17.30 -24.00
N ASN A 71 -5.31 -18.25 -24.78
CA ASN A 71 -5.62 -18.42 -26.20
C ASN A 71 -5.34 -17.17 -27.06
N GLY A 72 -4.29 -16.41 -26.71
CA GLY A 72 -3.88 -15.22 -27.47
C GLY A 72 -4.63 -13.94 -27.14
N GLU A 73 -5.54 -13.94 -26.18
CA GLU A 73 -6.40 -12.79 -25.89
C GLU A 73 -6.67 -12.59 -24.39
N ASN A 74 -7.08 -11.36 -24.04
CA ASN A 74 -7.52 -11.03 -22.69
C ASN A 74 -8.98 -11.47 -22.46
N LYS A 75 -9.22 -12.27 -21.43
CA LYS A 75 -10.54 -12.79 -21.04
C LYS A 75 -11.24 -11.85 -20.06
N ILE A 76 -11.59 -10.66 -20.54
CA ILE A 76 -12.19 -9.56 -19.74
C ILE A 76 -13.44 -10.02 -18.95
N MET A 77 -14.26 -10.90 -19.53
CA MET A 77 -15.50 -11.36 -18.90
C MET A 77 -15.30 -12.24 -17.67
N THR A 78 -14.13 -12.86 -17.52
CA THR A 78 -13.74 -13.69 -16.37
C THR A 78 -13.14 -12.85 -15.25
N GLN A 79 -12.57 -11.68 -15.58
CA GLN A 79 -11.99 -10.78 -14.59
C GLN A 79 -13.05 -10.21 -13.65
N ASP A 80 -12.66 -9.99 -12.39
CA ASP A 80 -13.46 -9.23 -11.44
C ASP A 80 -13.73 -7.83 -11.98
N GLN A 81 -14.98 -7.38 -11.86
CA GLN A 81 -15.43 -6.07 -12.33
C GLN A 81 -14.60 -4.91 -11.77
N TYR A 82 -14.04 -5.07 -10.57
CA TYR A 82 -13.22 -4.07 -9.90
C TYR A 82 -11.91 -3.75 -10.64
N PHE A 83 -11.33 -4.73 -11.34
CA PHE A 83 -10.07 -4.59 -12.07
C PHE A 83 -10.25 -4.33 -13.58
N ARG A 84 -11.46 -4.53 -14.12
CA ARG A 84 -11.72 -4.35 -15.56
C ARG A 84 -11.38 -2.93 -16.01
N GLY A 85 -10.60 -2.82 -17.09
CA GLY A 85 -10.18 -1.55 -17.68
C GLY A 85 -9.05 -0.84 -16.91
N ARG A 86 -8.59 -1.40 -15.78
CA ARG A 86 -7.45 -0.87 -15.01
C ARG A 86 -6.19 -1.70 -15.20
N THR A 87 -6.33 -2.92 -15.72
CA THR A 87 -5.24 -3.89 -15.82
C THR A 87 -4.87 -4.23 -17.27
N ALA A 88 -3.57 -4.37 -17.54
CA ALA A 88 -3.06 -4.75 -18.86
C ALA A 88 -1.73 -5.49 -18.75
N LEU A 89 -1.53 -6.50 -19.60
CA LEU A 89 -0.19 -7.06 -19.87
C LEU A 89 0.50 -6.29 -20.99
N PHE A 90 1.84 -6.32 -20.98
CA PHE A 90 2.67 -5.92 -22.11
C PHE A 90 2.72 -7.09 -23.11
N GLN A 91 1.72 -7.20 -23.98
CA GLN A 91 1.57 -8.38 -24.85
C GLN A 91 2.77 -8.59 -25.78
N GLU A 92 3.37 -7.49 -26.22
CA GLU A 92 4.61 -7.47 -26.99
C GLU A 92 5.83 -7.94 -26.20
N GLU A 93 5.77 -8.10 -24.89
CA GLU A 93 6.89 -8.62 -24.09
C GLU A 93 6.67 -10.10 -23.68
N LEU A 94 5.51 -10.68 -24.00
CA LEU A 94 5.24 -12.10 -23.76
C LEU A 94 6.19 -13.00 -24.54
N GLN A 95 6.63 -12.60 -25.74
CA GLN A 95 7.64 -13.34 -26.51
C GLN A 95 8.99 -13.46 -25.79
N ASN A 96 9.27 -12.52 -24.87
CA ASN A 96 10.45 -12.45 -24.02
C ASN A 96 10.16 -13.00 -22.61
N GLY A 97 9.06 -13.76 -22.45
CA GLY A 97 8.67 -14.36 -21.19
C GLY A 97 8.28 -13.38 -20.10
N ASN A 98 7.99 -12.12 -20.45
CA ASN A 98 7.60 -11.11 -19.49
C ASN A 98 6.07 -11.00 -19.46
N ALA A 99 5.50 -11.42 -18.34
CA ALA A 99 4.07 -11.45 -18.05
C ALA A 99 3.70 -10.41 -16.98
N SER A 100 4.48 -9.34 -16.86
CA SER A 100 4.25 -8.29 -15.88
C SER A 100 2.93 -7.58 -16.14
N LEU A 101 2.22 -7.26 -15.07
CA LEU A 101 0.91 -6.62 -15.11
C LEU A 101 1.03 -5.14 -14.78
N LYS A 102 0.52 -4.28 -15.64
CA LYS A 102 0.24 -2.89 -15.30
C LYS A 102 -1.11 -2.80 -14.59
N LEU A 103 -1.16 -2.21 -13.41
CA LEU A 103 -2.36 -1.79 -12.71
C LEU A 103 -2.42 -0.26 -12.69
N SER A 104 -3.48 0.31 -13.25
CA SER A 104 -3.60 1.76 -13.48
C SER A 104 -4.53 2.43 -12.48
N SER A 105 -4.24 3.70 -12.17
CA SER A 105 -5.01 4.53 -11.24
C SER A 105 -5.26 3.80 -9.91
N VAL A 106 -4.18 3.43 -9.24
CA VAL A 106 -4.15 2.66 -7.99
C VAL A 106 -5.06 3.32 -6.93
N GLN A 107 -5.72 2.50 -6.14
CA GLN A 107 -6.59 2.87 -5.04
C GLN A 107 -6.04 2.22 -3.76
N VAL A 108 -6.38 2.76 -2.59
CA VAL A 108 -5.93 2.19 -1.30
C VAL A 108 -6.39 0.73 -1.13
N SER A 109 -7.54 0.35 -1.69
CA SER A 109 -8.03 -1.03 -1.70
C SER A 109 -7.27 -1.98 -2.62
N ASP A 110 -6.43 -1.48 -3.53
CA ASP A 110 -5.52 -2.31 -4.31
C ASP A 110 -4.32 -2.80 -3.48
N GLU A 111 -4.08 -2.26 -2.29
CA GLU A 111 -3.10 -2.82 -1.36
C GLU A 111 -3.44 -4.30 -1.08
N GLY A 112 -2.45 -5.18 -1.20
CA GLY A 112 -2.63 -6.60 -0.97
C GLY A 112 -1.61 -7.49 -1.68
N VAL A 113 -1.95 -8.77 -1.78
CA VAL A 113 -1.05 -9.82 -2.22
C VAL A 113 -1.56 -10.41 -3.53
N TYR A 114 -0.79 -10.20 -4.59
CA TYR A 114 -1.11 -10.65 -5.95
C TYR A 114 -0.30 -11.90 -6.27
N LYS A 115 -0.90 -12.84 -6.99
CA LYS A 115 -0.18 -14.01 -7.54
C LYS A 115 -0.21 -13.96 -9.06
N CYS A 116 0.97 -14.15 -9.67
CA CYS A 116 1.13 -14.41 -11.10
C CYS A 116 1.31 -15.90 -11.31
N PHE A 117 0.37 -16.54 -11.99
CA PHE A 117 0.40 -17.95 -12.35
C PHE A 117 0.57 -18.08 -13.86
N ILE A 118 1.58 -18.83 -14.30
CA ILE A 118 1.83 -19.07 -15.73
C ILE A 118 1.82 -20.56 -16.01
N GLU A 119 0.93 -20.99 -16.91
CA GLU A 119 0.73 -22.39 -17.26
C GLU A 119 0.90 -22.62 -18.77
N SER A 120 1.69 -23.65 -19.07
CA SER A 120 1.83 -24.26 -20.39
C SER A 120 1.15 -25.63 -20.40
N ASN A 121 1.10 -26.28 -21.56
CA ASN A 121 0.50 -27.62 -21.68
C ASN A 121 1.18 -28.71 -20.83
N SER A 122 2.42 -28.49 -20.36
CA SER A 122 3.23 -29.52 -19.71
C SER A 122 3.84 -29.10 -18.38
N TRP A 123 3.73 -27.83 -18.01
CA TRP A 123 4.38 -27.25 -16.83
C TRP A 123 3.66 -25.98 -16.39
N TYR A 124 3.73 -25.65 -15.11
CA TYR A 124 3.29 -24.38 -14.55
C TYR A 124 4.24 -23.95 -13.44
N ASP A 125 4.27 -22.65 -13.17
CA ASP A 125 4.90 -22.11 -11.96
C ASP A 125 4.24 -20.76 -11.60
N ASP A 126 4.47 -20.27 -10.38
CA ASP A 126 3.87 -19.04 -9.89
C ASP A 126 4.80 -18.21 -9.00
N ILE A 127 4.49 -16.91 -8.89
CA ILE A 127 5.14 -16.01 -7.93
C ILE A 127 4.11 -15.11 -7.26
N THR A 128 4.41 -14.72 -6.03
CA THR A 128 3.61 -13.77 -5.26
C THR A 128 4.28 -12.40 -5.24
N VAL A 129 3.49 -11.34 -5.41
CA VAL A 129 3.90 -9.93 -5.42
C VAL A 129 3.04 -9.16 -4.43
N SER A 130 3.67 -8.56 -3.42
CA SER A 130 2.99 -7.69 -2.47
C SER A 130 2.99 -6.24 -2.98
N VAL A 131 1.85 -5.57 -2.85
CA VAL A 131 1.68 -4.15 -3.20
C VAL A 131 1.20 -3.42 -1.95
N ASP A 132 1.99 -2.44 -1.51
CA ASP A 132 1.70 -1.50 -0.43
C ASP A 132 1.29 -0.15 -1.01
N VAL A 133 0.18 0.43 -0.54
CA VAL A 133 -0.36 1.68 -1.09
C VAL A 133 -0.36 2.78 -0.04
N GLY A 134 0.62 3.66 -0.08
CA GLY A 134 0.70 4.80 0.84
C GLY A 134 -0.35 5.87 0.56
N ALA A 135 -1.02 6.39 1.58
CA ALA A 135 -1.88 7.56 1.47
C ALA A 135 -1.48 8.62 2.49
N VAL A 136 -1.24 9.83 1.99
CA VAL A 136 -0.99 11.02 2.82
C VAL A 136 -2.33 11.68 3.10
N GLY A 137 -2.69 11.71 4.37
CA GLY A 137 -3.95 12.26 4.83
C GLY A 137 -3.96 13.77 4.95
N THR A 138 -5.03 14.29 5.54
CA THR A 138 -5.15 15.71 5.87
C THR A 138 -4.18 16.10 6.98
N PRO A 139 -3.66 17.34 6.98
CA PRO A 139 -2.94 17.88 8.12
C PRO A 139 -3.78 17.78 9.41
N PRO A 140 -3.16 17.58 10.59
CA PRO A 140 -3.88 17.48 11.84
C PRO A 140 -4.68 18.75 12.12
N LEU A 141 -5.98 18.58 12.37
CA LEU A 141 -6.86 19.62 12.87
C LEU A 141 -6.90 19.56 14.38
N ILE A 142 -6.58 20.67 15.05
CA ILE A 142 -6.61 20.75 16.50
C ILE A 142 -7.84 21.54 16.92
N ILE A 143 -8.67 20.91 17.74
CA ILE A 143 -9.94 21.41 18.23
C ILE A 143 -9.82 21.61 19.74
N VAL A 144 -10.35 22.73 20.23
CA VAL A 144 -10.51 22.98 21.66
C VAL A 144 -11.89 22.49 22.05
N GLU A 145 -11.96 21.42 22.86
CA GLU A 145 -13.25 20.85 23.28
C GLU A 145 -13.84 21.61 24.46
N GLU A 146 -13.15 21.61 25.61
CA GLU A 146 -13.68 22.20 26.86
C GLU A 146 -12.56 22.70 27.80
N PHE A 147 -12.93 23.57 28.73
CA PHE A 147 -12.18 23.83 29.95
C PHE A 147 -12.70 22.90 31.04
N ASP A 148 -11.83 22.07 31.63
CA ASP A 148 -12.20 21.28 32.80
C ASP A 148 -12.54 22.22 33.97
N HIS A 149 -13.40 21.76 34.89
CA HIS A 149 -13.76 22.48 36.11
C HIS A 149 -12.54 22.81 36.99
N SER A 150 -11.41 22.12 36.76
CA SER A 150 -10.09 22.36 37.37
C SER A 150 -9.27 23.48 36.70
N GLY A 151 -9.73 24.04 35.58
CA GLY A 151 -9.00 25.05 34.79
C GLY A 151 -8.02 24.45 33.76
N GLY A 152 -8.10 23.15 33.48
CA GLY A 152 -7.36 22.52 32.38
C GLY A 152 -8.02 22.78 31.01
N LEU A 153 -7.22 22.86 29.95
CA LEU A 153 -7.67 22.99 28.55
C LEU A 153 -7.60 21.62 27.88
N ARG A 154 -8.71 21.12 27.32
CA ARG A 154 -8.74 19.87 26.54
C ARG A 154 -8.57 20.16 25.05
N LEU A 155 -7.54 19.57 24.46
CA LEU A 155 -7.29 19.60 23.02
C LEU A 155 -7.59 18.24 22.41
N LEU A 156 -8.27 18.25 21.27
CA LEU A 156 -8.51 17.10 20.43
C LEU A 156 -7.78 17.30 19.12
N CYS A 157 -7.00 16.32 18.69
CA CYS A 157 -6.42 16.27 17.36
C CYS A 157 -7.21 15.27 16.51
N GLU A 158 -7.65 15.68 15.33
CA GLU A 158 -8.28 14.82 14.33
C GLU A 158 -7.54 14.93 13.00
N CYS A 159 -7.31 13.79 12.34
CA CYS A 159 -6.80 13.75 10.98
C CYS A 159 -7.43 12.57 10.22
N GLU A 160 -7.39 12.64 8.89
CA GLU A 160 -8.16 11.73 8.03
C GLU A 160 -7.35 11.30 6.81
N GLY A 161 -7.64 10.12 6.26
CA GLY A 161 -7.13 9.73 4.95
C GLY A 161 -5.70 9.17 4.93
N TRP A 162 -5.18 8.71 6.08
CA TRP A 162 -3.82 8.18 6.17
C TRP A 162 -3.77 6.66 5.92
N ASN A 163 -2.75 6.20 5.20
CA ASN A 163 -2.40 4.78 5.09
C ASN A 163 -0.87 4.61 4.97
N PRO A 164 -0.19 3.84 5.85
CA PRO A 164 -0.72 3.08 6.98
C PRO A 164 -1.20 3.98 8.14
N LYS A 165 -1.55 3.39 9.29
CA LYS A 165 -1.96 4.15 10.48
C LYS A 165 -0.81 5.11 10.85
N PRO A 166 -1.08 6.42 10.98
CA PRO A 166 -0.08 7.37 11.42
C PRO A 166 0.14 7.27 12.94
N GLU A 167 1.32 7.66 13.40
CA GLU A 167 1.61 7.88 14.82
C GLU A 167 1.34 9.35 15.18
N LEU A 168 0.59 9.57 16.27
CA LEU A 168 0.26 10.89 16.78
C LEU A 168 1.14 11.20 17.98
N GLN A 169 1.73 12.40 18.02
CA GLN A 169 2.60 12.83 19.11
C GLN A 169 2.34 14.29 19.48
N TRP A 170 2.02 14.52 20.75
CA TRP A 170 2.04 15.85 21.36
C TRP A 170 3.46 16.16 21.85
N LEU A 171 3.98 17.33 21.49
CA LEU A 171 5.31 17.79 21.89
C LEU A 171 5.21 19.17 22.55
N ASP A 172 6.04 19.39 23.56
CA ASP A 172 6.17 20.70 24.20
C ASP A 172 7.04 21.66 23.35
N SER A 173 7.16 22.92 23.79
CA SER A 173 7.96 23.94 23.09
C SER A 173 9.43 23.57 22.82
N LYS A 174 9.98 22.56 23.52
CA LYS A 174 11.35 22.06 23.38
C LYS A 174 11.43 20.78 22.53
N GLY A 175 10.30 20.26 22.06
CA GLY A 175 10.21 19.02 21.30
C GLY A 175 10.18 17.77 22.18
N GLU A 176 9.83 17.89 23.47
CA GLU A 176 9.71 16.73 24.37
C GLU A 176 8.29 16.15 24.32
N ASN A 177 8.18 14.81 24.34
CA ASN A 177 6.91 14.10 24.29
C ASN A 177 6.02 14.41 25.49
N LEU A 178 4.77 14.78 25.21
CA LEU A 178 3.69 14.95 26.16
C LEU A 178 2.78 13.71 26.09
N ALA A 179 2.39 13.18 27.26
CA ALA A 179 1.50 12.03 27.33
C ALA A 179 0.07 12.44 26.97
N SER A 180 -0.56 11.72 26.04
CA SER A 180 -1.98 11.87 25.72
C SER A 180 -2.84 10.98 26.61
N ASP A 181 -4.13 11.33 26.69
CA ASP A 181 -5.09 10.64 27.54
C ASP A 181 -5.83 9.51 26.81
N THR A 182 -6.02 9.62 25.49
CA THR A 182 -6.83 8.65 24.72
C THR A 182 -6.54 8.74 23.21
N GLU A 183 -6.06 7.64 22.63
CA GLU A 183 -5.97 7.45 21.18
C GLU A 183 -7.10 6.55 20.66
N GLU A 184 -7.86 7.04 19.68
CA GLU A 184 -8.87 6.28 18.95
C GLU A 184 -8.52 6.23 17.46
N THR A 185 -8.99 5.19 16.76
CA THR A 185 -8.76 5.09 15.32
C THR A 185 -9.93 4.40 14.65
N HIS A 186 -10.53 5.08 13.67
CA HIS A 186 -11.66 4.58 12.91
C HIS A 186 -11.26 4.33 11.45
N LYS A 187 -11.91 3.36 10.79
CA LYS A 187 -11.81 3.19 9.33
C LYS A 187 -12.88 4.05 8.67
N ASP A 188 -12.59 4.74 7.56
CA ASP A 188 -13.65 5.45 6.85
C ASP A 188 -14.46 4.58 5.90
N ALA A 189 -15.57 5.17 5.46
CA ALA A 189 -16.44 4.64 4.42
C ALA A 189 -15.89 4.81 2.99
N LYS A 190 -14.78 5.55 2.79
CA LYS A 190 -14.19 5.83 1.47
C LYS A 190 -13.03 4.90 1.11
N GLY A 191 -12.66 3.98 1.99
CA GLY A 191 -11.61 2.99 1.77
C GLY A 191 -10.22 3.44 2.25
N TYR A 192 -10.10 4.62 2.85
CA TYR A 192 -8.88 5.02 3.56
C TYR A 192 -8.88 4.40 4.95
N LYS A 193 -7.75 3.77 5.32
CA LYS A 193 -7.75 2.83 6.43
C LYS A 193 -7.85 3.49 7.80
N TYR A 194 -7.45 4.76 7.95
CA TYR A 194 -7.34 5.36 9.28
C TYR A 194 -7.78 6.82 9.36
N HIS A 195 -8.66 7.06 10.34
CA HIS A 195 -9.10 8.34 10.89
C HIS A 195 -8.70 8.34 12.36
N PRO A 196 -7.43 8.66 12.67
CA PRO A 196 -6.97 8.67 14.04
C PRO A 196 -7.33 9.99 14.71
N SER A 197 -7.76 9.85 15.97
CA SER A 197 -8.06 10.94 16.88
C SER A 197 -7.29 10.72 18.17
N ASP A 198 -6.74 11.78 18.74
CA ASP A 198 -6.02 11.72 20.01
C ASP A 198 -6.35 12.91 20.90
N ARG A 199 -6.57 12.65 22.18
CA ARG A 199 -7.01 13.63 23.18
C ARG A 199 -5.88 13.94 24.15
N PHE A 200 -5.62 15.22 24.37
CA PHE A 200 -4.61 15.70 25.30
C PHE A 200 -5.17 16.77 26.23
N VAL A 201 -4.92 16.62 27.54
CA VAL A 201 -5.35 17.58 28.56
C VAL A 201 -4.16 18.39 29.08
N LEU A 202 -4.28 19.71 28.96
CA LEU A 202 -3.34 20.68 29.47
C LEU A 202 -3.81 21.23 30.80
N PHE A 203 -3.15 20.88 31.89
CA PHE A 203 -3.38 21.55 33.17
C PHE A 203 -2.70 22.93 33.16
N SER A 204 -3.47 23.99 33.39
CA SER A 204 -2.96 25.37 33.37
C SER A 204 -2.09 25.68 34.60
N GLY A 205 -0.84 25.24 34.57
CA GLY A 205 0.22 25.66 35.50
C GLY A 205 0.98 26.87 34.98
N SER A 206 0.36 28.06 34.92
CA SER A 206 1.06 29.36 34.87
C SER A 206 2.23 29.52 33.85
N VAL A 207 2.08 29.23 32.55
CA VAL A 207 3.06 29.72 31.53
C VAL A 207 2.38 29.89 30.17
N THR A 208 2.80 30.87 29.39
CA THR A 208 2.62 30.87 27.93
C THR A 208 3.20 29.58 27.34
N SER A 209 2.36 28.73 26.74
CA SER A 209 2.80 27.43 26.22
C SER A 209 2.63 27.37 24.71
N VAL A 210 3.72 27.09 24.01
CA VAL A 210 3.70 26.66 22.61
C VAL A 210 3.67 25.14 22.61
N ILE A 211 2.68 24.54 21.95
CA ILE A 211 2.53 23.10 21.87
C ILE A 211 2.53 22.71 20.41
N TRP A 212 3.32 21.69 20.10
CA TRP A 212 3.39 21.12 18.77
C TRP A 212 2.62 19.81 18.78
N MET A 213 1.79 19.62 17.76
CA MET A 213 1.29 18.31 17.40
C MET A 213 2.05 17.89 16.16
N SER A 214 2.75 16.77 16.23
CA SER A 214 3.39 16.15 15.08
C SER A 214 2.73 14.83 14.77
N ILE A 215 2.31 14.66 13.52
CA ILE A 215 1.96 13.38 12.92
C ILE A 215 3.19 12.86 12.22
N THR A 216 3.57 11.63 12.54
CA THR A 216 4.64 10.93 11.81
C THR A 216 4.06 9.69 11.16
N VAL A 217 4.30 9.53 9.86
CA VAL A 217 3.89 8.36 9.09
C VAL A 217 5.10 7.71 8.48
N VAL A 218 5.37 6.49 8.88
CA VAL A 218 6.41 5.67 8.25
C VAL A 218 5.77 4.95 7.06
N LEU A 219 6.14 5.37 5.85
CA LEU A 219 5.60 4.82 4.60
C LEU A 219 6.38 3.58 4.13
N SER A 220 7.68 3.52 4.43
CA SER A 220 8.54 2.38 4.16
C SER A 220 9.70 2.36 5.15
N ILE A 221 10.59 1.36 5.07
CA ILE A 221 11.80 1.26 5.92
C ILE A 221 12.68 2.53 5.83
N ILE A 222 12.56 3.31 4.74
CA ILE A 222 13.45 4.44 4.44
C ILE A 222 12.69 5.78 4.38
N THR A 223 11.38 5.77 4.16
CA THR A 223 10.59 6.99 3.95
C THR A 223 9.63 7.23 5.11
N ALA A 224 9.78 8.36 5.80
CA ALA A 224 8.83 8.84 6.80
C ALA A 224 8.34 10.24 6.42
N VAL A 225 7.03 10.42 6.35
CA VAL A 225 6.39 11.72 6.15
C VAL A 225 5.98 12.24 7.51
N ALA A 226 6.55 13.38 7.92
CA ALA A 226 6.17 14.08 9.14
C ALA A 226 5.35 15.32 8.77
N VAL A 227 4.14 15.44 9.33
CA VAL A 227 3.27 16.61 9.17
C VAL A 227 2.94 17.14 10.55
N ALA A 228 3.28 18.39 10.84
CA ALA A 228 3.05 19.00 12.15
C ALA A 228 2.13 20.22 12.06
N THR A 229 1.29 20.39 13.07
CA THR A 229 0.49 21.61 13.32
C THR A 229 0.82 22.11 14.72
N PHE A 230 0.92 23.42 14.93
CA PHE A 230 1.19 23.99 16.25
C PHE A 230 0.02 24.82 16.76
N VAL A 231 -0.15 24.83 18.08
CA VAL A 231 -1.13 25.67 18.78
C VAL A 231 -0.40 26.57 19.74
N TYR A 232 -0.73 27.86 19.66
CA TYR A 232 -0.25 28.87 20.58
C TYR A 232 -1.36 29.23 21.57
N ILE A 233 -1.12 28.97 22.87
CA ILE A 233 -2.09 29.29 23.92
C ILE A 233 -1.51 30.39 24.80
N ARG A 234 -2.21 31.54 24.86
CA ARG A 234 -1.83 32.67 25.71
C ARG A 234 -3.06 33.18 26.45
N ARG A 235 -3.09 32.98 27.78
CA ARG A 235 -4.06 33.55 28.76
C ARG A 235 -5.35 34.12 28.13
N GLY A 236 -6.33 33.25 27.92
CA GLY A 236 -7.65 33.62 27.41
C GLY A 236 -7.78 33.63 25.88
N ASP A 237 -6.67 33.64 25.14
CA ASP A 237 -6.64 33.60 23.67
C ASP A 237 -5.91 32.35 23.17
N VAL A 238 -6.54 31.64 22.22
CA VAL A 238 -5.96 30.50 21.50
C VAL A 238 -5.74 30.93 20.06
N HIS A 239 -4.49 30.92 19.60
CA HIS A 239 -4.13 31.19 18.21
C HIS A 239 -3.68 29.90 17.53
N PHE A 240 -4.34 29.59 16.41
CA PHE A 240 -3.99 28.49 15.53
C PHE A 240 -3.16 29.02 14.36
N SER A 241 -2.14 28.28 13.96
CA SER A 241 -1.39 28.58 12.75
C SER A 241 -0.92 27.26 12.13
N LEU A 242 -1.21 27.07 10.85
CA LEU A 242 -0.72 25.93 10.08
C LEU A 242 0.67 26.29 9.53
N ILE A 243 1.69 25.46 9.77
CA ILE A 243 2.91 25.47 8.98
C ILE A 243 3.02 24.09 8.34
N HIS A 244 3.01 24.05 7.01
CA HIS A 244 3.38 22.86 6.26
C HIS A 244 4.88 22.67 6.46
N ILE A 245 5.30 21.56 7.08
CA ILE A 245 6.70 21.16 7.13
C ILE A 245 6.86 20.07 6.09
N ASP A 246 7.64 20.36 5.05
CA ASP A 246 7.90 19.44 3.94
C ASP A 246 8.65 18.18 4.41
N ALA A 247 8.36 17.08 3.71
CA ALA A 247 8.92 15.75 3.89
C ALA A 247 10.47 15.72 3.80
N LYS A 248 11.07 14.76 4.50
CA LYS A 248 12.51 14.46 4.40
C LYS A 248 12.73 13.06 3.85
#